data_AF-A0A7U2M3A6-F1
#
_entry.id   AF-A0A7U2M3A6-F1
#
_cell.length_a   1.000
_cell.length_b   1.000
_cell.length_c   1.000
_cell.angle_alpha   90.00
_cell.angle_beta   90.00
_cell.angle_gamma   90.00
#
_symmetry.space_group_name_H-M   'P 1'
#
loop_
_entity.id
_entity.type
_entity.pdbx_description
1 polymer ?
#
loop_
_entity_poly.entity_id
_entity_poly.type
_entity_poly.pdbx_seq_one_letter_code
_entity_poly.pdbx_strand_id
1 'polypeptide(L)' 'MRAANKALAKGDKAALNDMGFSIEHADELEANGGFPSTSIRNNTRAITHLRSIGEPYMT' A
#
# COMPACT_ATOMS: atom_id res chain seq x y z
N MET A 1 -0.28 -1.10 0.15
CA MET A 1 0.59 -0.66 1.27
C MET A 1 0.79 -1.74 2.34
N ARG A 2 -0.21 -2.13 3.15
CA ARG A 2 -0.02 -3.16 4.20
C ARG A 2 0.47 -4.51 3.66
N ALA A 3 -0.09 -4.97 2.53
CA ALA A 3 0.35 -6.19 1.86
C ALA A 3 1.81 -6.10 1.40
N ALA A 4 2.21 -4.97 0.82
CA ALA A 4 3.60 -4.71 0.43
C ALA A 4 4.56 -4.74 1.63
N ASN A 5 4.23 -4.10 2.76
CA ASN A 5 5.06 -4.21 3.97
C ASN A 5 5.18 -5.67 4.47
N LYS A 6 4.10 -6.45 4.35
CA LYS A 6 4.11 -7.87 4.74
C LYS A 6 4.99 -8.72 3.80
N ALA A 7 4.94 -8.46 2.50
CA ALA A 7 5.80 -9.11 1.52
C ALA A 7 7.28 -8.72 1.75
N LEU A 8 7.54 -7.43 1.95
CA LEU A 8 8.87 -6.92 2.26
C LEU A 8 9.46 -7.56 3.51
N ALA A 9 8.70 -7.62 4.62
CA ALA A 9 9.15 -8.24 5.86
C ALA A 9 9.48 -9.74 5.72
N LYS A 10 8.99 -10.39 4.67
CA LYS A 10 9.28 -11.79 4.34
C LYS A 10 10.37 -11.96 3.28
N GLY A 11 10.90 -10.87 2.72
CA GLY A 11 11.79 -10.91 1.56
C GLY A 11 11.11 -11.41 0.27
N ASP A 12 9.78 -11.35 0.20
CA ASP A 12 8.99 -11.91 -0.89
C ASP A 12 8.93 -10.93 -2.07
N LYS A 13 10.02 -10.89 -2.85
CA LYS A 13 10.14 -10.03 -4.04
C LYS A 13 9.15 -10.42 -5.15
N ALA A 14 8.73 -11.68 -5.22
CA ALA A 14 7.70 -12.12 -6.16
C ALA A 14 6.34 -11.48 -5.84
N ALA A 15 5.93 -11.50 -4.58
CA ALA A 15 4.69 -10.83 -4.18
C ALA A 15 4.73 -9.31 -4.38
N LEU A 16 5.90 -8.67 -4.21
CA LEU A 16 6.07 -7.25 -4.54
C LEU A 16 5.91 -6.99 -6.05
N ASN A 17 6.49 -7.83 -6.90
CA ASN A 17 6.32 -7.75 -8.35
C ASN A 17 4.84 -7.96 -8.77
N ASP A 18 4.16 -8.95 -8.18
CA ASP A 18 2.72 -9.19 -8.43
C ASP A 18 1.84 -8.01 -8.01
N MET A 19 2.28 -7.23 -7.02
CA MET A 19 1.64 -5.98 -6.59
C MET A 19 1.97 -4.79 -7.51
N GLY A 20 2.77 -4.98 -8.55
CA GLY A 20 3.15 -3.97 -9.53
C GLY A 20 4.37 -3.13 -9.13
N PHE A 21 5.16 -3.56 -8.14
CA PHE A 21 6.43 -2.88 -7.84
C PHE A 21 7.48 -3.28 -8.88
N SER A 22 8.10 -2.29 -9.51
CA SER A 22 9.37 -2.51 -10.22
C SER A 22 10.45 -2.86 -9.20
N ILE A 23 11.57 -3.40 -9.70
CA ILE A 23 12.74 -3.71 -8.87
C ILE A 23 13.22 -2.45 -8.14
N GLU A 24 13.33 -1.32 -8.85
CA GLU A 24 13.75 -0.04 -8.29
C GLU A 24 12.83 0.39 -7.14
N HIS A 25 11.51 0.33 -7.31
CA HIS A 25 10.56 0.70 -6.26
C HIS A 25 10.56 -0.29 -5.09
N ALA A 26 10.86 -1.57 -5.33
CA ALA A 26 10.97 -2.56 -4.26
C ALA A 26 12.22 -2.31 -3.41
N ASP A 27 13.35 -2.00 -4.04
CA ASP A 27 14.61 -1.70 -3.36
C ASP A 27 14.52 -0.36 -2.59
N GLU A 28 13.85 0.66 -3.16
CA GLU A 28 13.53 1.89 -2.42
C GLU A 28 12.61 1.62 -1.22
N LEU A 29 11.62 0.75 -1.38
CA LEU A 29 10.72 0.39 -0.29
C LEU A 29 11.49 -0.36 0.81
N GLU A 30 12.43 -1.21 0.45
CA GLU A 30 13.34 -1.90 1.38
C GLU A 30 14.25 -0.92 2.12
N ALA A 31 14.92 -0.02 1.40
CA ALA A 31 15.79 1.00 1.98
C ALA A 31 15.07 1.90 2.99
N ASN A 32 13.78 2.16 2.76
CA ASN A 32 12.93 2.97 3.64
C ASN A 32 12.27 2.15 4.79
N GLY A 33 12.46 0.84 4.84
CA GLY A 33 11.84 -0.03 5.85
C GLY A 33 10.33 -0.24 5.65
N GLY A 34 9.84 -0.07 4.42
CA GLY A 34 8.44 -0.17 4.06
C GLY A 34 7.67 1.16 4.15
N PHE A 35 6.35 1.09 3.97
CA PHE A 35 5.47 2.23 4.15
C PHE A 35 5.34 2.60 5.64
N PRO A 36 5.57 3.86 6.03
CA PRO A 36 5.34 4.33 7.39
C PRO A 36 3.89 4.13 7.83
N SER A 37 3.70 3.92 9.14
CA SER A 37 2.36 3.74 9.74
C SER A 37 1.45 4.96 9.50
N THR A 38 2.03 6.16 9.48
CA THR A 38 1.36 7.43 9.16
C THR A 38 0.82 7.43 7.73
N SER A 39 1.62 7.03 6.75
CA SER A 39 1.22 6.92 5.34
C SER A 39 0.10 5.89 5.14
N ILE A 40 0.19 4.74 5.82
CA ILE A 40 -0.86 3.72 5.80
C ILE A 40 -2.18 4.26 6.37
N ARG A 41 -2.11 4.98 7.50
CA ARG A 41 -3.29 5.60 8.13
C ARG A 41 -3.90 6.67 7.25
N ASN A 42 -3.09 7.53 6.66
CA ASN A 42 -3.54 8.59 5.76
C ASN A 42 -4.20 8.01 4.50
N ASN A 43 -3.58 7.01 3.88
CA ASN A 43 -4.17 6.32 2.73
C ASN A 43 -5.50 5.63 3.08
N THR A 44 -5.59 4.99 4.25
CA THR A 44 -6.85 4.39 4.73
C THR A 44 -7.95 5.44 4.84
N ARG A 45 -7.66 6.59 5.47
CA ARG A 45 -8.61 7.70 5.61
C ARG A 45 -9.05 8.26 4.26
N ALA A 46 -8.12 8.45 3.34
CA ALA A 46 -8.41 8.94 2.00
C ALA A 46 -9.33 7.96 1.26
N ILE A 47 -9.06 6.65 1.29
CA ILE A 47 -9.91 5.63 0.66
C ILE A 47 -11.31 5.62 1.29
N THR A 48 -11.43 5.69 2.62
CA THR A 48 -12.72 5.76 3.30
C THR A 48 -13.51 6.99 2.85
N HIS A 49 -12.85 8.15 2.77
CA HIS A 49 -13.49 9.37 2.31
C HIS A 49 -13.95 9.27 0.85
N LEU A 50 -13.07 8.79 -0.05
CA LEU A 50 -13.40 8.59 -1.46
C LEU A 50 -14.56 7.61 -1.66
N ARG A 51 -14.67 6.57 -0.82
CA ARG A 51 -15.83 5.67 -0.83
C ARG A 51 -17.10 6.37 -0.38
N SER A 52 -17.04 7.18 0.69
CA SER A 52 -18.22 7.91 1.18
C SER A 52 -18.78 8.94 0.19
N ILE A 53 -17.94 9.51 -0.68
CA ILE A 53 -18.41 10.44 -1.73
C ILE A 53 -18.80 9.70 -3.01
N GLY A 54 -18.26 8.50 -3.23
CA GLY A 54 -18.45 7.69 -4.42
C GLY A 54 -19.60 6.68 -4.32
N GLU A 55 -20.15 6.44 -3.13
CA GLU A 55 -21.44 5.77 -2.95
C GLU A 55 -22.54 6.80 -3.22
N PRO A 56 -23.22 6.77 -4.39
CA PRO A 56 -24.42 7.55 -4.56
C PRO A 56 -25.44 6.98 -3.57
N TYR A 57 -26.15 7.85 -2.87
CA TYR A 57 -27.31 7.50 -2.05
C TYR A 57 -28.23 6.55 -2.84
N MET A 58 -28.11 5.24 -2.59
CA MET A 58 -29.09 4.25 -3.00
C MET A 58 -30.18 4.29 -1.95
N THR A 59 -31.07 5.26 -2.07
CA THR A 59 -32.36 5.35 -1.37
C THR A 59 -33.46 5.48 -2.40
#